data_AF-A0A2A4PBL2-F1
#
_entry.id   AF-A0A2A4PBL2-F1
#
_cell.length_a   1.000
_cell.length_b   1.000
_cell.length_c   1.000
_cell.angle_alpha   90.00
_cell.angle_beta   90.00
_cell.angle_gamma   90.00
#
_symmetry.space_group_name_H-M   'P 1'
#
loop_
_entity.id
_entity.type
_entity.pdbx_description
1 polymer ?
#
loop_
_entity_poly.entity_id
_entity_poly.type
_entity_poly.pdbx_seq_one_letter_code
_entity_poly.pdbx_strand_id
1 'polypeptide(L)' 'MKVTRKSMITGVNNTMEIDVSLDQIRQWETGTLIQNAMPHLNPDEREFIKTGITPEEWESNLTNE' A
#
# COMPACT_ATOMS: atom_id res chain seq x y z
N MET A 1 11.87 3.99 1.55
CA MET A 1 12.13 2.63 1.03
C MET A 1 11.28 2.39 -0.22
N LYS A 2 11.80 1.71 -1.26
CA LYS A 2 10.98 1.28 -2.40
C LYS A 2 10.19 0.03 -2.02
N VAL A 3 8.88 0.13 -1.99
CA VAL A 3 7.96 -0.97 -1.68
C VAL A 3 7.30 -1.43 -2.98
N THR A 4 7.44 -2.72 -3.29
CA THR A 4 6.73 -3.34 -4.42
C THR A 4 5.56 -4.17 -3.89
N ARG A 5 4.39 -3.98 -4.49
CA ARG A 5 3.16 -4.72 -4.19
C ARG A 5 2.45 -5.08 -5.48
N LYS A 6 1.81 -6.25 -5.49
CA LYS A 6 0.93 -6.66 -6.58
C LYS A 6 -0.46 -6.09 -6.31
N SER A 7 -0.96 -5.27 -7.22
CA SER A 7 -2.32 -4.74 -7.16
C SER A 7 -3.31 -5.89 -7.14
N MET A 8 -4.21 -5.89 -6.15
CA MET A 8 -5.28 -6.89 -6.07
C MET A 8 -6.38 -6.70 -7.13
N ILE A 9 -6.44 -5.52 -7.78
CA ILE A 9 -7.40 -5.22 -8.85
C ILE A 9 -6.83 -5.62 -10.21
N THR A 10 -5.66 -5.08 -10.57
CA THR A 10 -5.09 -5.25 -11.92
C THR A 10 -4.16 -6.45 -12.03
N GLY A 11 -3.63 -6.94 -10.89
CA GLY A 11 -2.59 -7.96 -10.86
C GLY A 11 -1.19 -7.45 -11.26
N VAL A 12 -1.03 -6.16 -11.53
CA VAL A 12 0.24 -5.54 -11.89
C VAL A 12 1.11 -5.31 -10.65
N ASN A 13 2.43 -5.43 -10.80
CA ASN A 13 3.37 -5.08 -9.74
C ASN A 13 3.68 -3.58 -9.80
N ASN A 14 3.22 -2.85 -8.79
CA ASN A 14 3.49 -1.43 -8.62
C ASN A 14 4.61 -1.22 -7.60
N THR A 15 5.40 -0.15 -7.78
CA THR A 15 6.47 0.21 -6.85
C THR A 15 6.32 1.67 -6.43
N MET A 16 6.29 1.93 -5.13
CA MET A 16 6.19 3.27 -4.55
C MET A 16 7.32 3.52 -3.56
N GLU A 17 7.80 4.76 -3.51
CA GLU A 17 8.74 5.21 -2.47
C GLU A 17 7.95 5.69 -1.26
N ILE A 18 8.12 4.99 -0.13
CA ILE A 18 7.37 5.25 1.11
C ILE A 18 8.36 5.38 2.26
N ASP A 19 8.13 6.34 3.15
CA ASP A 19 8.89 6.50 4.39
C ASP A 19 8.53 5.41 5.41
N VAL A 20 9.01 4.20 5.18
CA VAL A 20 8.73 3.04 6.05
C VAL A 20 9.98 2.19 6.24
N SER A 21 10.11 1.59 7.42
CA SER A 21 11.19 0.64 7.75
C SER A 21 10.77 -0.81 7.56
N LEU A 22 11.76 -1.70 7.44
CA LEU A 22 11.51 -3.15 7.35
C LEU A 22 10.80 -3.70 8.60
N ASP A 23 11.09 -3.17 9.78
CA ASP A 23 10.47 -3.64 11.02
C ASP A 23 9.00 -3.21 11.13
N GLN A 24 8.63 -2.06 10.56
CA GLN A 24 7.23 -1.65 10.46
C GLN A 24 6.46 -2.57 9.51
N ILE A 25 7.04 -2.92 8.36
CA ILE A 25 6.45 -3.90 7.44
C ILE A 25 6.27 -5.25 8.14
N ARG A 26 7.30 -5.74 8.82
CA ARG A 26 7.24 -7.01 9.59
C ARG A 26 6.16 -6.99 10.64
N GLN A 27 6.05 -5.92 11.44
CA GLN A 27 5.00 -5.81 12.46
C GLN A 27 3.61 -5.99 11.84
N TRP A 28 3.34 -5.29 10.73
CA TRP A 28 2.09 -5.42 10.01
C TRP A 28 1.88 -6.84 9.45
N GLU A 29 2.88 -7.42 8.81
CA GLU A 29 2.83 -8.80 8.27
C GLU A 29 2.63 -9.86 9.38
N THR A 30 3.05 -9.58 10.61
CA THR A 30 2.82 -10.44 11.79
C THR A 30 1.49 -10.17 12.52
N GLY A 31 0.64 -9.28 11.99
CA GLY A 31 -0.74 -9.08 12.47
C GLY A 31 -0.99 -7.77 13.21
N THR A 32 0.01 -6.88 13.37
CA THR A 32 -0.23 -5.54 13.89
C THR A 32 -1.10 -4.75 12.91
N LEU A 33 -2.11 -4.03 13.41
CA LEU A 33 -2.92 -3.15 12.57
C LEU A 33 -2.04 -2.11 11.86
N ILE A 34 -2.28 -1.86 10.57
CA ILE A 34 -1.38 -1.02 9.78
C ILE A 34 -1.28 0.42 10.32
N GLN A 35 -2.35 0.96 10.89
CA GLN A 35 -2.34 2.26 11.54
C GLN A 35 -1.49 2.30 12.82
N ASN A 36 -1.25 1.15 13.46
CA ASN A 36 -0.39 1.04 14.63
C ASN A 36 1.07 0.78 14.23
N ALA A 37 1.29 -0.04 13.19
CA ALA A 37 2.62 -0.31 12.66
C ALA A 37 3.23 0.93 11.95
N MET A 38 2.38 1.71 11.27
CA MET A 38 2.78 2.81 10.39
C MET A 38 1.85 4.03 10.58
N PRO A 39 1.81 4.62 11.79
CA PRO A 39 0.86 5.68 12.13
C PRO A 39 1.12 7.01 11.40
N HIS A 40 2.37 7.24 10.99
CA HIS A 40 2.80 8.46 10.31
C HIS A 40 2.51 8.45 8.81
N LEU A 41 2.22 7.28 8.22
CA LEU A 41 1.86 7.17 6.81
C LEU A 41 0.45 7.69 6.55
N ASN A 42 0.30 8.37 5.42
CA ASN A 42 -0.99 8.85 4.98
C ASN A 42 -1.92 7.67 4.57
N PRO A 43 -3.24 7.91 4.39
CA PRO A 43 -4.18 6.85 4.02
C PRO A 43 -3.81 6.09 2.74
N ASP A 44 -3.34 6.78 1.71
CA ASP A 44 -3.04 6.21 0.39
C ASP A 44 -1.78 5.33 0.44
N GLU A 45 -0.76 5.75 1.19
CA GLU A 45 0.44 4.93 1.43
C GLU A 45 0.10 3.65 2.17
N ARG A 46 -0.77 3.74 3.20
CA ARG A 46 -1.26 2.56 3.92
C ARG A 46 -2.11 1.67 3.01
N GLU A 47 -2.91 2.27 2.13
CA GLU A 47 -3.70 1.52 1.15
C GLU A 47 -2.80 0.74 0.20
N PHE A 48 -1.83 1.41 -0.41
CA PHE A 48 -0.86 0.77 -1.29
C PHE A 48 -0.12 -0.39 -0.60
N ILE A 49 0.32 -0.23 0.64
CA ILE A 49 1.00 -1.31 1.38
C ILE A 49 0.08 -2.52 1.57
N LYS A 50 -1.21 -2.30 1.84
CA LYS A 50 -2.22 -3.36 2.03
C LYS A 50 -2.57 -4.08 0.74
N THR A 51 -2.82 -3.34 -0.34
CA THR A 51 -3.55 -3.85 -1.52
C THR A 51 -2.78 -3.77 -2.82
N GLY A 52 -1.66 -3.03 -2.84
CA GLY A 52 -0.88 -2.73 -4.05
C GLY A 52 -1.58 -1.81 -5.04
N ILE A 53 -2.74 -1.25 -4.67
CA ILE A 53 -3.50 -0.33 -5.49
C ILE A 53 -2.85 1.06 -5.39
N THR A 54 -2.59 1.69 -6.53
CA THR A 54 -2.15 3.09 -6.57
C THR A 54 -3.35 4.03 -6.72
N PRO A 55 -3.22 5.32 -6.38
CA PRO A 55 -4.27 6.30 -6.63
C PRO A 55 -4.73 6.33 -8.10
N GLU A 56 -3.80 6.19 -9.05
CA GLU A 56 -4.11 6.17 -10.48
C GLU A 56 -4.94 4.94 -10.87
N GLU A 57 -4.64 3.76 -10.28
CA GLU A 57 -5.46 2.56 -10.48
C GLU A 57 -6.86 2.73 -9.90
N TRP A 58 -6.99 3.42 -8.77
CA TRP A 58 -8.29 3.70 -8.14
C TRP A 58 -9.15 4.60 -9.04
N GLU A 59 -8.58 5.70 -9.56
CA GLU A 59 -9.28 6.62 -10.45
C GLU A 59 -9.68 5.96 -11.79
N SER A 60 -8.80 5.15 -12.37
CA SER A 60 -9.06 4.48 -13.65
C SER A 60 -10.11 3.37 -13.57
N ASN A 61 -10.32 2.75 -12.41
CA ASN A 61 -11.32 1.67 -12.27
C ASN A 61 -12.71 2.20 -11.87
N LEU A 62 -12.80 3.42 -11.33
CA LEU A 62 -14.07 4.06 -10.97
C LEU A 62 -14.77 4.80 -12.12
N THR A 63 -14.13 4.92 -13.28
CA THR A 63 -14.66 5.66 -14.44
C THR A 63 -15.49 4.82 -15.42
N ASN A 64 -15.90 3.61 -15.02
CA ASN A 64 -16.79 2.73 -15.80
C ASN A 64 -18.25 2.74 -15.29
N GLU A 65 -18.80 3.91 -14.95
CA GLU A 65 -20.25 4.11 -14.72
C GLU A 65 -20.89 4.96 -15.83
#